data_AF-A0A4Y7JCQ3-F1
#
_entry.id   AF-A0A4Y7JCQ3-F1
#
_cell.length_a   1.000
_cell.length_b   1.000
_cell.length_c   1.000
_cell.angle_alpha   90.00
_cell.angle_beta   90.00
_cell.angle_gamma   90.00
#
_symmetry.space_group_name_H-M   'P 1'
#
loop_
_entity.id
_entity.type
_entity.pdbx_description
1 polymer ?
#
loop_
_entity_poly.entity_id
_entity_poly.type
_entity_poly.pdbx_seq_one_letter_code
_entity_poly.pdbx_strand_id
1 'polypeptide(L)'
;MFSEILSAGDIAAFIYLWNPLTIVTCVGLSTSPVENLMIVLSLYGACSCLAPLAAFGWVLASHLSLYPAILIIPVIFLLGYGPDTPSKKLFRQQKSESNANDLVIQNRFSWRPVVHFILWASFWTVYVLVLCSIYLKQYGGLSEMFKRTHGFILTLEDLSPNIGVLWYFFAEVFDFFRDFFLIVFHVNILFMLLPLAIRLYHRPCFLAFIYIAISSMLKSYPSVGDSALYLALLGWFVYELAEMQFSFFLFCGYVGVTLLSPVMHNLWIWRGTGNANFYYATAMAYACLQIILVVESVSAMLQHDRMLRKQLTT
;
A
#
# COMPACT_ATOMS: atom_id res chain seq x y z
N MET A 1 -15.99 -25.28 8.96
CA MET A 1 -17.35 -25.06 8.42
C MET A 1 -17.48 -23.73 7.68
N PHE A 2 -17.05 -22.58 8.24
CA PHE A 2 -16.99 -21.32 7.47
C PHE A 2 -15.84 -21.25 6.43
N SER A 3 -14.77 -22.03 6.61
CA SER A 3 -13.63 -22.12 5.69
C SER A 3 -13.92 -22.81 4.35
N GLU A 4 -15.05 -23.52 4.23
CA GLU A 4 -15.43 -24.23 3.00
C GLU A 4 -16.44 -23.43 2.14
N ILE A 5 -17.03 -22.36 2.67
CA ILE A 5 -18.12 -21.63 2.01
C ILE A 5 -17.66 -20.32 1.36
N LEU A 6 -16.60 -19.67 1.88
CA LEU A 6 -16.14 -18.38 1.41
C LEU A 6 -14.64 -18.42 1.10
N SER A 7 -14.25 -18.10 -0.13
CA SER A 7 -12.84 -17.96 -0.48
C SER A 7 -12.25 -16.70 0.18
N ALA A 8 -10.93 -16.66 0.38
CA ALA A 8 -10.26 -15.47 0.93
C ALA A 8 -10.52 -14.21 0.08
N GLY A 9 -10.63 -14.37 -1.25
CA GLY A 9 -10.98 -13.29 -2.17
C GLY A 9 -12.39 -12.76 -1.95
N ASP A 10 -13.36 -13.65 -1.73
CA ASP A 10 -14.74 -13.26 -1.41
C ASP A 10 -14.79 -12.50 -0.09
N ILE A 11 -14.06 -12.96 0.94
CA ILE A 11 -13.95 -12.25 2.22
C ILE A 11 -13.40 -10.83 2.01
N ALA A 12 -12.32 -10.68 1.26
CA ALA A 12 -11.73 -9.38 0.95
C ALA A 12 -12.72 -8.45 0.21
N ALA A 13 -13.47 -8.98 -0.76
CA ALA A 13 -14.49 -8.24 -1.49
C ALA A 13 -15.65 -7.80 -0.58
N PHE A 14 -16.14 -8.68 0.29
CA PHE A 14 -17.16 -8.33 1.29
C PHE A 14 -16.66 -7.23 2.23
N ILE A 15 -15.42 -7.34 2.72
CA ILE A 15 -14.84 -6.30 3.57
C ILE A 15 -14.74 -4.99 2.79
N TYR A 16 -14.27 -4.97 1.54
CA TYR A 16 -14.16 -3.74 0.76
C TYR A 16 -15.51 -3.04 0.56
N LEU A 17 -16.55 -3.80 0.21
CA LEU A 17 -17.90 -3.28 -0.07
C LEU A 17 -18.60 -2.74 1.18
N TRP A 18 -18.45 -3.44 2.32
CA TRP A 18 -19.09 -3.07 3.58
C TRP A 18 -18.21 -2.23 4.51
N ASN A 19 -16.98 -1.91 4.09
CA ASN A 19 -16.09 -1.06 4.88
C ASN A 19 -16.68 0.35 4.97
N PRO A 20 -16.97 0.87 6.18
CA PRO A 20 -17.53 2.21 6.36
C PRO A 20 -16.64 3.29 5.75
N LEU A 21 -15.31 3.09 5.71
CA LEU A 21 -14.38 4.03 5.10
C LEU A 21 -14.60 4.12 3.57
N THR A 22 -14.82 2.99 2.89
CA THR A 22 -15.16 2.97 1.47
C THR A 22 -16.46 3.73 1.22
N ILE A 23 -17.50 3.46 2.01
CA ILE A 23 -18.81 4.12 1.88
C ILE A 23 -18.68 5.63 2.07
N VAL A 24 -17.98 6.06 3.13
CA VAL A 24 -17.73 7.48 3.41
C VAL A 24 -16.97 8.14 2.27
N THR A 25 -16.01 7.47 1.65
CA THR A 25 -15.26 8.04 0.52
C THR A 25 -16.09 8.21 -0.74
N CYS A 26 -17.02 7.29 -0.99
CA CYS A 26 -18.00 7.42 -2.07
C CYS A 26 -18.99 8.57 -1.78
N VAL A 27 -19.49 8.69 -0.55
CA VAL A 27 -20.38 9.80 -0.14
C VAL A 27 -19.66 11.14 -0.21
N GLY A 28 -18.36 11.17 0.10
CA GLY A 28 -17.50 12.34 -0.01
C GLY A 28 -17.08 12.71 -1.43
N LEU A 29 -17.59 12.02 -2.47
CA LEU A 29 -17.28 12.25 -3.89
C LEU A 29 -15.77 12.26 -4.20
N SER A 30 -15.00 11.47 -3.46
CA SER A 30 -13.56 11.37 -3.66
C SER A 30 -13.20 10.51 -4.88
N THR A 31 -12.09 10.83 -5.54
CA THR A 31 -11.51 10.03 -6.63
C THR A 31 -10.71 8.82 -6.15
N SER A 32 -10.51 8.65 -4.83
CA SER A 32 -9.76 7.51 -4.26
C SER A 32 -10.21 6.12 -4.75
N PRO A 33 -11.52 5.83 -4.95
CA PRO A 33 -11.93 4.54 -5.51
C PRO A 33 -11.38 4.26 -6.90
N VAL A 34 -11.15 5.30 -7.73
CA VAL A 34 -10.54 5.15 -9.06
C VAL A 34 -9.05 4.81 -8.93
N GLU A 35 -8.34 5.43 -8.00
CA GLU A 35 -6.95 5.07 -7.69
C GLU A 35 -6.86 3.62 -7.19
N ASN A 36 -7.73 3.23 -6.26
CA ASN A 36 -7.82 1.88 -5.72
C ASN A 36 -8.09 0.84 -6.81
N LEU A 37 -8.98 1.15 -7.76
CA LEU A 37 -9.24 0.29 -8.92
C LEU A 37 -7.96 0.08 -9.74
N MET A 38 -7.19 1.14 -10.02
CA MET A 38 -5.97 1.03 -10.82
C MET A 38 -4.87 0.24 -10.10
N ILE A 39 -4.75 0.40 -8.77
CA ILE A 39 -3.85 -0.41 -7.94
C ILE A 39 -4.25 -1.89 -8.01
N VAL A 40 -5.53 -2.22 -7.80
CA VAL A 40 -6.01 -3.61 -7.87
C VAL A 40 -5.84 -4.19 -9.28
N LEU A 41 -6.08 -3.41 -10.32
CA LEU A 41 -5.89 -3.84 -11.71
C LEU A 41 -4.41 -4.17 -12.00
N SER A 42 -3.49 -3.39 -11.43
CA SER A 42 -2.05 -3.64 -11.54
C SER A 42 -1.64 -4.97 -10.90
N LEU A 43 -2.15 -5.24 -9.69
CA LEU A 43 -1.89 -6.48 -8.95
C LEU A 43 -2.55 -7.69 -9.62
N TYR A 44 -3.81 -7.55 -10.06
CA TYR A 44 -4.52 -8.59 -10.79
C TYR A 44 -3.80 -8.97 -12.09
N GLY A 45 -3.42 -7.97 -12.89
CA GLY A 45 -2.63 -8.19 -14.11
C GLY A 45 -1.31 -8.89 -13.83
N ALA A 46 -0.64 -8.54 -12.73
CA ALA A 46 0.59 -9.21 -12.32
C ALA A 46 0.33 -10.67 -11.93
N CYS A 47 -0.74 -10.95 -11.14
CA CYS A 47 -1.11 -12.30 -10.71
C CYS A 47 -1.47 -13.21 -11.88
N SER A 48 -2.18 -12.68 -12.87
CA SER A 48 -2.53 -13.40 -14.09
C SER A 48 -1.39 -13.43 -15.14
N CYS A 49 -0.20 -12.89 -14.83
CA CYS A 49 0.92 -12.75 -15.76
C CYS A 49 0.59 -11.97 -17.06
N LEU A 50 -0.42 -11.10 -17.00
CA LEU A 50 -0.84 -10.21 -18.08
C LEU A 50 -0.09 -8.87 -17.97
N ALA A 51 1.15 -8.85 -18.47
CA ALA A 51 2.03 -7.68 -18.43
C ALA A 51 1.40 -6.35 -18.93
N PRO A 52 0.61 -6.31 -20.03
CA PRO A 52 -0.01 -5.06 -20.51
C PRO A 52 -1.03 -4.48 -19.52
N LEU A 53 -1.82 -5.37 -18.88
CA LEU A 53 -2.84 -4.98 -17.91
C LEU A 53 -2.20 -4.48 -16.62
N ALA A 54 -1.17 -5.19 -16.15
CA ALA A 54 -0.38 -4.80 -14.99
C ALA A 54 0.27 -3.41 -15.20
N ALA A 55 0.88 -3.21 -16.37
CA ALA A 55 1.52 -1.95 -16.75
C ALA A 55 0.52 -0.80 -16.84
N PHE A 56 -0.64 -1.01 -17.48
CA PHE A 56 -1.69 0.01 -17.58
C PHE A 56 -2.17 0.46 -16.19
N GLY A 57 -2.52 -0.49 -15.31
CA GLY A 57 -2.97 -0.19 -13.95
C GLY A 57 -1.90 0.54 -13.14
N TRP A 58 -0.64 0.09 -13.20
CA TRP A 58 0.45 0.71 -12.45
C TRP A 58 0.76 2.13 -12.94
N VAL A 59 0.86 2.35 -14.25
CA VAL A 59 1.12 3.68 -14.82
C VAL A 59 0.00 4.66 -14.46
N LEU A 60 -1.26 4.26 -14.62
CA LEU A 60 -2.39 5.14 -14.33
C LEU A 60 -2.51 5.42 -12.83
N ALA A 61 -2.29 4.42 -11.97
CA ALA A 61 -2.23 4.63 -10.51
C ALA A 61 -1.12 5.62 -10.12
N SER A 62 0.09 5.48 -10.69
CA SER A 62 1.23 6.38 -10.44
C SER A 62 1.03 7.79 -10.98
N HIS A 63 0.19 7.94 -12.01
CA HIS A 63 -0.15 9.24 -12.57
C HIS A 63 -1.18 9.97 -11.72
N LEU A 64 -2.20 9.25 -11.23
CA LEU A 64 -3.24 9.81 -10.35
C LEU A 64 -2.67 10.18 -8.97
N SER A 65 -1.76 9.36 -8.45
CA SER A 65 -1.12 9.57 -7.15
C SER A 65 0.34 9.11 -7.21
N LEU A 66 1.23 9.82 -6.52
CA LEU A 66 2.68 9.55 -6.56
C LEU A 66 3.05 8.21 -5.90
N TYR A 67 2.35 7.83 -4.84
CA TYR A 67 2.75 6.75 -3.92
C TYR A 67 2.64 5.33 -4.50
N PRO A 68 1.62 4.98 -5.31
CA PRO A 68 1.55 3.70 -6.02
C PRO A 68 2.76 3.36 -6.89
N ALA A 69 3.61 4.35 -7.25
CA ALA A 69 4.86 4.10 -7.96
C ALA A 69 5.77 3.07 -7.24
N ILE A 70 5.75 3.05 -5.91
CA ILE A 70 6.51 2.12 -5.06
C ILE A 70 6.12 0.65 -5.32
N LEU A 71 4.91 0.38 -5.81
CA LEU A 71 4.42 -0.96 -6.13
C LEU A 71 5.14 -1.61 -7.32
N ILE A 72 6.05 -0.90 -7.99
CA ILE A 72 6.88 -1.47 -9.06
C ILE A 72 7.68 -2.69 -8.56
N ILE A 73 8.19 -2.65 -7.32
CA ILE A 73 8.98 -3.74 -6.74
C ILE A 73 8.14 -5.02 -6.59
N PRO A 74 7.00 -5.01 -5.86
CA PRO A 74 6.17 -6.21 -5.75
C PRO A 74 5.61 -6.66 -7.10
N VAL A 75 5.23 -5.75 -8.01
CA VAL A 75 4.75 -6.13 -9.37
C VAL A 75 5.83 -6.88 -10.15
N ILE A 76 7.10 -6.42 -10.11
CA ILE A 76 8.22 -7.11 -10.75
C ILE A 76 8.44 -8.49 -10.13
N PHE A 77 8.40 -8.60 -8.79
CA PHE A 77 8.53 -9.89 -8.12
C PHE A 77 7.39 -10.84 -8.47
N LEU A 78 6.17 -10.33 -8.59
CA LEU A 78 4.98 -11.12 -8.89
C LEU A 78 4.98 -11.63 -10.33
N LEU A 79 5.43 -10.81 -11.29
CA LEU A 79 5.63 -11.23 -12.68
C LEU A 79 6.81 -12.19 -12.85
N GLY A 80 7.88 -12.02 -12.07
CA GLY A 80 9.11 -12.80 -12.22
C GLY A 80 9.11 -14.14 -11.47
N TYR A 81 8.57 -14.17 -10.25
CA TYR A 81 8.48 -15.38 -9.42
C TYR A 81 7.09 -16.04 -9.45
N GLY A 82 6.06 -15.34 -9.91
CA GLY A 82 4.67 -15.79 -9.83
C GLY A 82 4.00 -15.39 -8.50
N PRO A 83 2.74 -15.82 -8.28
CA PRO A 83 2.01 -15.58 -7.03
C PRO A 83 2.68 -16.26 -5.83
N ASP A 84 2.26 -15.86 -4.61
CA ASP A 84 2.85 -16.28 -3.34
C ASP A 84 3.15 -17.78 -3.24
N THR A 85 4.43 -18.12 -3.08
CA THR A 85 4.88 -19.50 -2.85
C THR A 85 5.51 -19.64 -1.46
N PRO A 86 5.28 -20.76 -0.74
CA PRO A 86 5.90 -20.98 0.55
C PRO A 86 7.44 -20.97 0.45
N SER A 87 8.11 -20.46 1.50
CA SER A 87 9.55 -20.20 1.49
C SER A 87 10.40 -21.41 1.02
N LYS A 88 11.42 -21.15 0.18
CA LYS A 88 12.32 -22.15 -0.46
C LYS A 88 12.91 -23.23 0.48
N LYS A 89 13.05 -22.92 1.77
CA LYS A 89 13.58 -23.86 2.77
C LYS A 89 12.61 -25.00 3.10
N LEU A 90 11.31 -24.79 2.87
CA LEU A 90 10.22 -25.76 3.08
C LEU A 90 10.30 -26.89 2.04
N PHE A 91 10.38 -26.53 0.75
CA PHE A 91 10.50 -27.49 -0.34
C PHE A 91 11.82 -28.27 -0.34
N ARG A 92 12.91 -27.69 0.20
CA ARG A 92 14.21 -28.38 0.29
C ARG A 92 14.22 -29.47 1.36
N GLN A 93 13.38 -29.39 2.40
CA GLN A 93 13.28 -30.41 3.45
C GLN A 93 12.37 -31.57 3.07
N GLN A 94 11.24 -31.31 2.41
CA GLN A 94 10.28 -32.34 2.01
C GLN A 94 10.79 -33.29 0.91
N LYS A 95 11.87 -32.91 0.21
CA LYS A 95 12.25 -33.52 -1.07
C LYS A 95 13.68 -34.08 -1.10
N SER A 96 14.13 -34.65 0.01
CA SER A 96 15.35 -35.48 0.01
C SER A 96 15.18 -36.77 -0.83
N GLU A 97 14.00 -37.04 -1.41
CA GLU A 97 13.67 -38.26 -2.15
C GLU A 97 13.14 -38.10 -3.60
N SER A 98 12.99 -36.90 -4.19
CA SER A 98 12.57 -36.81 -5.61
C SER A 98 13.22 -35.70 -6.46
N ASN A 99 13.83 -36.16 -7.56
CA ASN A 99 14.39 -35.49 -8.74
C ASN A 99 14.59 -33.97 -8.68
N ALA A 100 15.86 -33.57 -8.59
CA ALA A 100 16.33 -32.18 -8.49
C ALA A 100 16.09 -31.34 -9.77
N ASN A 101 15.84 -31.96 -10.93
CA ASN A 101 15.85 -31.25 -12.22
C ASN A 101 14.57 -30.46 -12.52
N ASP A 102 13.39 -30.91 -12.06
CA ASP A 102 12.12 -30.20 -12.29
C ASP A 102 11.99 -28.93 -11.43
N LEU A 103 12.62 -28.91 -10.25
CA LEU A 103 12.60 -27.76 -9.34
C LEU A 103 13.52 -26.62 -9.77
N VAL A 104 14.59 -26.88 -10.53
CA VAL A 104 15.49 -25.83 -11.04
C VAL A 104 14.80 -25.00 -12.12
N ILE A 105 13.81 -25.56 -12.83
CA ILE A 105 13.06 -24.89 -13.90
C ILE A 105 11.98 -23.97 -13.31
N GLN A 106 11.32 -24.37 -12.22
CA GLN A 106 10.24 -23.59 -11.58
C GLN A 106 10.76 -22.36 -10.80
N ASN A 107 12.06 -22.27 -10.54
CA ASN A 107 12.67 -21.33 -9.58
C ASN A 107 13.52 -20.21 -10.22
N ARG A 108 13.55 -20.12 -11.55
CA ARG A 108 14.25 -19.02 -12.21
C ARG A 108 13.31 -17.84 -12.34
N PHE A 109 13.77 -16.69 -11.85
CA PHE A 109 13.11 -15.41 -12.09
C PHE A 109 12.90 -15.25 -13.61
N SER A 110 11.63 -15.22 -14.02
CA SER A 110 11.27 -15.13 -15.42
C SER A 110 11.41 -13.68 -15.88
N TRP A 111 12.50 -13.38 -16.58
CA TRP A 111 12.73 -12.04 -17.12
C TRP A 111 11.80 -11.69 -18.29
N ARG A 112 11.23 -12.68 -18.97
CA ARG A 112 10.35 -12.46 -20.13
C ARG A 112 9.12 -11.58 -19.80
N PRO A 113 8.24 -11.94 -18.85
CA PRO A 113 7.08 -11.11 -18.48
C PRO A 113 7.50 -9.75 -17.91
N VAL A 114 8.64 -9.67 -17.22
CA VAL A 114 9.17 -8.43 -16.66
C VAL A 114 9.62 -7.47 -17.77
N VAL A 115 10.35 -7.96 -18.77
CA VAL A 115 10.75 -7.14 -19.94
C VAL A 115 9.51 -6.69 -20.71
N HIS A 116 8.53 -7.57 -20.93
CA HIS A 116 7.25 -7.18 -21.54
C HIS A 116 6.53 -6.10 -20.72
N PHE A 117 6.50 -6.23 -19.39
CA PHE A 117 5.93 -5.22 -18.51
C PHE A 117 6.64 -3.88 -18.60
N ILE A 118 7.98 -3.86 -18.59
CA ILE A 118 8.76 -2.62 -18.73
C ILE A 118 8.47 -1.95 -20.08
N LEU A 119 8.40 -2.71 -21.17
CA LEU A 119 8.06 -2.18 -22.49
C LEU A 119 6.66 -1.57 -22.51
N TRP A 120 5.65 -2.29 -22.00
CA TRP A 120 4.29 -1.77 -21.93
C TRP A 120 4.14 -0.59 -20.98
N ALA A 121 4.83 -0.60 -19.83
CA ALA A 121 4.84 0.50 -18.89
C ALA A 121 5.45 1.75 -19.55
N SER A 122 6.57 1.61 -20.25
CA SER A 122 7.17 2.72 -21.00
C SER A 122 6.24 3.28 -22.07
N PHE A 123 5.54 2.40 -22.80
CA PHE A 123 4.56 2.81 -23.81
C PHE A 123 3.39 3.59 -23.19
N TRP A 124 2.80 3.07 -22.10
CA TRP A 124 1.70 3.74 -21.41
C TRP A 124 2.13 5.06 -20.76
N THR A 125 3.32 5.12 -20.16
CA THR A 125 3.85 6.36 -19.59
C THR A 125 4.03 7.41 -20.68
N VAL A 126 4.65 7.06 -21.81
CA VAL A 126 4.79 7.99 -22.94
C VAL A 126 3.43 8.43 -23.46
N TYR A 127 2.49 7.50 -23.61
CA TYR A 127 1.13 7.82 -24.07
C TYR A 127 0.43 8.84 -23.14
N VAL A 128 0.43 8.59 -21.83
CA VAL A 128 -0.16 9.50 -20.83
C VAL A 128 0.54 10.86 -20.85
N LEU A 129 1.87 10.89 -20.88
CA LEU A 129 2.62 12.16 -20.94
C LEU A 129 2.35 12.94 -22.22
N VAL A 130 2.22 12.27 -23.38
CA VAL A 130 1.85 12.94 -24.63
C VAL A 130 0.45 13.53 -24.52
N LEU A 131 -0.53 12.80 -24.01
CA LEU A 131 -1.89 13.32 -23.78
C LEU A 131 -1.89 14.54 -22.84
N CYS A 132 -1.18 14.44 -21.71
CA CYS A 132 -1.00 15.56 -20.79
C CYS A 132 -0.35 16.76 -21.47
N SER A 133 0.67 16.54 -22.30
CA SER A 133 1.36 17.63 -23.01
C SER A 133 0.46 18.36 -24.00
N ILE A 134 -0.43 17.64 -24.69
CA ILE A 134 -1.38 18.22 -25.65
C ILE A 134 -2.42 19.05 -24.90
N TYR A 135 -2.97 18.52 -23.81
CA TYR A 135 -4.00 19.20 -23.02
C TYR A 135 -3.44 20.44 -22.29
N LEU A 136 -2.24 20.34 -21.73
CA LEU A 136 -1.60 21.40 -20.94
C LEU A 136 -0.80 22.40 -21.77
N LYS A 137 -0.86 22.34 -23.10
CA LYS A 137 -0.11 23.24 -23.99
C LYS A 137 -0.39 24.72 -23.71
N GLN A 138 -1.59 25.04 -23.23
CA GLN A 138 -1.98 26.41 -22.88
C GLN A 138 -1.61 26.82 -21.45
N TYR A 139 -1.20 25.88 -20.59
CA TYR A 139 -1.04 26.07 -19.14
C TYR A 139 0.40 25.82 -18.64
N GLY A 140 1.41 25.99 -19.50
CA GLY A 140 2.82 25.81 -19.12
C GLY A 140 3.37 24.39 -19.34
N GLY A 141 2.60 23.51 -19.97
CA GLY A 141 3.05 22.19 -20.41
C GLY A 141 3.34 21.19 -19.29
N LEU A 142 4.21 20.21 -19.57
CA LEU A 142 4.53 19.11 -18.65
C LEU A 142 5.32 19.55 -17.42
N SER A 143 6.22 20.53 -17.55
CA SER A 143 7.03 20.99 -16.42
C SER A 143 6.17 21.58 -15.31
N GLU A 144 5.16 22.37 -15.68
CA GLU A 144 4.24 22.95 -14.70
C GLU A 144 3.37 21.86 -14.06
N MET A 145 2.91 20.86 -14.82
CA MET A 145 2.20 19.71 -14.27
C MET A 145 3.03 18.98 -13.21
N PHE A 146 4.27 18.63 -13.51
CA PHE A 146 5.12 17.93 -12.56
C PHE A 146 5.39 18.78 -11.32
N LYS A 147 5.62 20.08 -11.48
CA LYS A 147 5.81 21.01 -10.36
C LYS A 147 4.56 21.08 -9.46
N ARG A 148 3.38 21.19 -10.06
CA ARG A 148 2.11 21.38 -9.33
C ARG A 148 1.50 20.11 -8.75
N THR A 149 1.84 18.94 -9.30
CA THR A 149 1.32 17.65 -8.84
C THR A 149 2.35 16.96 -7.94
N HIS A 150 3.42 16.44 -8.54
CA HIS A 150 4.43 15.65 -7.84
C HIS A 150 5.33 16.54 -6.97
N GLY A 151 5.74 17.70 -7.51
CA GLY A 151 6.53 18.70 -6.79
C GLY A 151 5.81 19.14 -5.52
N PHE A 152 4.55 19.56 -5.63
CA PHE A 152 3.71 19.95 -4.49
C PHE A 152 3.60 18.87 -3.39
N ILE A 153 3.44 17.60 -3.78
CA ILE A 153 3.38 16.48 -2.82
C ILE A 153 4.71 16.29 -2.08
N LEU A 154 5.83 16.44 -2.79
CA LEU A 154 7.18 16.28 -2.25
C LEU A 154 7.63 17.50 -1.42
N THR A 155 7.20 18.70 -1.81
CA THR A 155 7.57 19.94 -1.11
C THR A 155 6.69 20.25 0.07
N LEU A 156 5.52 19.60 0.23
CA LEU A 156 4.60 19.79 1.37
C LEU A 156 4.30 21.27 1.63
N GLU A 157 3.86 22.00 0.60
CA GLU A 157 3.58 23.43 0.69
C GLU A 157 2.30 23.75 1.47
N ASP A 158 1.26 22.94 1.31
CA ASP A 158 0.02 23.09 2.06
C ASP A 158 0.09 22.32 3.38
N LEU A 159 -0.08 23.04 4.49
CA LEU A 159 -0.07 22.50 5.85
C LEU A 159 -1.48 22.51 6.46
N SER A 160 -2.51 22.61 5.61
CA SER A 160 -3.89 22.49 6.03
C SER A 160 -4.14 21.17 6.77
N PRO A 161 -4.97 21.19 7.83
CA PRO A 161 -5.19 20.02 8.67
C PRO A 161 -5.75 18.86 7.87
N ASN A 162 -5.09 17.72 7.99
CA ASN A 162 -5.49 16.46 7.37
C ASN A 162 -5.35 15.29 8.37
N ILE A 163 -5.67 14.08 7.92
CA ILE A 163 -5.67 12.87 8.78
C ILE A 163 -4.24 12.37 9.04
N GLY A 164 -3.26 12.87 8.28
CA GLY A 164 -1.87 12.47 8.36
C GLY A 164 -1.12 13.15 9.50
N VAL A 165 0.14 12.75 9.65
CA VAL A 165 1.03 13.25 10.71
C VAL A 165 1.87 14.44 10.24
N LEU A 166 2.11 14.54 8.92
CA LEU A 166 3.12 15.45 8.37
C LEU A 166 2.72 16.92 8.45
N TRP A 167 1.44 17.27 8.24
CA TRP A 167 0.99 18.66 8.21
C TRP A 167 1.29 19.43 9.50
N TYR A 168 1.02 18.82 10.66
CA TYR A 168 1.20 19.47 11.96
C TYR A 168 2.69 19.50 12.34
N PHE A 169 3.44 18.42 12.05
CA PHE A 169 4.88 18.39 12.26
C PHE A 169 5.57 19.52 11.49
N PHE A 170 5.26 19.69 10.20
CA PHE A 170 5.84 20.75 9.38
C PHE A 170 5.29 22.15 9.71
N ALA A 171 4.13 22.25 10.37
CA ALA A 171 3.63 23.51 10.90
C ALA A 171 4.40 23.96 12.16
N GLU A 172 4.95 23.02 12.95
CA GLU A 172 5.73 23.32 14.16
C GLU A 172 7.23 23.52 13.89
N VAL A 173 7.77 22.88 12.85
CA VAL A 173 9.18 22.98 12.49
C VAL A 173 9.52 24.37 11.93
N PHE A 174 10.65 24.92 12.37
CA PHE A 174 11.18 26.16 11.81
C PHE A 174 11.53 26.01 10.33
N ASP A 175 11.21 27.02 9.53
CA ASP A 175 11.48 27.05 8.08
C ASP A 175 12.93 26.71 7.72
N PHE A 176 13.88 27.14 8.55
CA PHE A 176 15.30 26.86 8.36
C PHE A 176 15.64 25.37 8.30
N PHE A 177 14.92 24.52 9.05
CA PHE A 177 15.15 23.07 9.09
C PHE A 177 14.21 22.27 8.18
N ARG A 178 13.29 22.93 7.48
CA ARG A 178 12.24 22.28 6.68
C ARG A 178 12.83 21.32 5.64
N ASP A 179 13.81 21.78 4.87
CA ASP A 179 14.45 20.97 3.82
C ASP A 179 15.16 19.73 4.39
N PHE A 180 15.79 19.87 5.56
CA PHE A 180 16.42 18.74 6.25
C PHE A 180 15.39 17.67 6.61
N PHE A 181 14.29 18.06 7.25
CA PHE A 181 13.25 17.10 7.64
C PHE A 181 12.53 16.50 6.42
N LEU A 182 12.31 17.26 5.36
CA LEU A 182 11.78 16.73 4.10
C LEU A 182 12.67 15.60 3.59
N ILE A 183 13.99 15.80 3.50
CA ILE A 183 14.91 14.75 3.05
C ILE A 183 14.82 13.52 3.97
N VAL A 184 14.80 13.72 5.30
CA VAL A 184 14.72 12.62 6.28
C VAL A 184 13.46 11.79 6.08
N PHE A 185 12.28 12.40 5.92
CA PHE A 185 11.04 11.65 5.72
C PHE A 185 11.02 10.87 4.40
N HIS A 186 11.48 11.47 3.30
CA HIS A 186 11.53 10.78 2.00
C HIS A 186 12.52 9.60 2.02
N VAL A 187 13.69 9.79 2.64
CA VAL A 187 14.69 8.71 2.81
C VAL A 187 14.17 7.61 3.72
N ASN A 188 13.42 7.96 4.78
CA ASN A 188 12.81 6.98 5.69
C ASN A 188 11.86 6.03 4.95
N ILE A 189 11.02 6.56 4.05
CA ILE A 189 10.14 5.73 3.21
C ILE A 189 10.97 4.70 2.44
N LEU A 190 12.04 5.12 1.75
CA LEU A 190 12.91 4.20 1.00
C LEU A 190 13.61 3.17 1.90
N PHE A 191 14.04 3.60 3.10
CA PHE A 191 14.69 2.73 4.07
C PHE A 191 13.75 1.66 4.65
N MET A 192 12.46 1.93 4.78
CA MET A 192 11.48 0.92 5.20
C MET A 192 11.20 -0.12 4.10
N LEU A 193 11.19 0.31 2.83
CA LEU A 193 10.81 -0.55 1.70
C LEU A 193 11.88 -1.60 1.36
N LEU A 194 13.16 -1.20 1.34
CA LEU A 194 14.27 -2.06 0.91
C LEU A 194 14.45 -3.35 1.75
N PRO A 195 14.55 -3.28 3.10
CA PRO A 195 14.69 -4.48 3.93
C PRO A 195 13.48 -5.41 3.79
N LEU A 196 12.29 -4.83 3.63
CA LEU A 196 11.06 -5.60 3.51
C LEU A 196 10.99 -6.35 2.18
N ALA A 197 11.40 -5.74 1.07
CA ALA A 197 11.52 -6.41 -0.23
C ALA A 197 12.49 -7.59 -0.16
N ILE A 198 13.65 -7.42 0.49
CA ILE A 198 14.64 -8.49 0.65
C ILE A 198 14.09 -9.62 1.52
N ARG A 199 13.29 -9.31 2.55
CA ARG A 199 12.78 -10.31 3.48
C ARG A 199 11.60 -11.11 2.95
N LEU A 200 10.69 -10.45 2.23
CA LEU A 200 9.41 -11.00 1.78
C LEU A 200 9.35 -11.29 0.27
N TYR A 201 10.48 -11.38 -0.41
CA TYR A 201 10.53 -11.66 -1.86
C TYR A 201 9.79 -12.94 -2.27
N HIS A 202 9.60 -13.90 -1.35
CA HIS A 202 8.88 -15.15 -1.60
C HIS A 202 7.34 -15.00 -1.55
N ARG A 203 6.84 -13.90 -0.95
CA ARG A 203 5.41 -13.56 -0.87
C ARG A 203 5.16 -12.17 -1.51
N PRO A 204 5.25 -12.04 -2.84
CA PRO A 204 5.07 -10.76 -3.51
C PRO A 204 3.67 -10.13 -3.33
N CYS A 205 2.59 -10.92 -3.17
CA CYS A 205 1.26 -10.39 -2.91
C CYS A 205 1.18 -9.76 -1.52
N PHE A 206 1.71 -10.45 -0.50
CA PHE A 206 1.79 -9.90 0.84
C PHE A 206 2.70 -8.68 0.92
N LEU A 207 3.82 -8.68 0.18
CA LEU A 207 4.68 -7.50 0.04
C LEU A 207 3.93 -6.30 -0.56
N ALA A 208 3.10 -6.53 -1.58
CA ALA A 208 2.25 -5.48 -2.16
C ALA A 208 1.29 -4.90 -1.12
N PHE A 209 0.62 -5.75 -0.34
CA PHE A 209 -0.26 -5.32 0.75
C PHE A 209 0.47 -4.42 1.76
N ILE A 210 1.65 -4.83 2.24
CA ILE A 210 2.42 -4.01 3.19
C ILE A 210 2.89 -2.71 2.55
N TYR A 211 3.27 -2.72 1.27
CA TYR A 211 3.66 -1.50 0.55
C TYR A 211 2.49 -0.52 0.42
N ILE A 212 1.28 -1.00 0.12
CA ILE A 212 0.08 -0.17 0.11
C ILE A 212 -0.15 0.44 1.51
N ALA A 213 -0.08 -0.37 2.58
CA ALA A 213 -0.25 0.09 3.95
C ALA A 213 0.80 1.16 4.34
N ILE A 214 2.09 0.90 4.13
CA ILE A 214 3.18 1.84 4.43
C ILE A 214 3.02 3.12 3.60
N SER A 215 2.68 3.00 2.32
CA SER A 215 2.49 4.14 1.43
C SER A 215 1.30 5.02 1.85
N SER A 216 0.22 4.41 2.33
CA SER A 216 -0.95 5.14 2.85
C SER A 216 -0.66 5.87 4.17
N MET A 217 0.20 5.31 5.01
CA MET A 217 0.58 5.87 6.31
C MET A 217 1.57 7.04 6.15
N LEU A 218 2.55 6.90 5.26
CA LEU A 218 3.61 7.91 5.04
C LEU A 218 3.27 8.88 3.91
N LYS A 219 2.02 8.88 3.43
CA LYS A 219 1.50 9.82 2.45
C LYS A 219 1.49 11.23 3.04
N SER A 220 1.93 12.22 2.25
CA SER A 220 1.92 13.64 2.55
C SER A 220 0.52 14.17 2.87
N TYR A 221 -0.44 13.74 2.05
CA TYR A 221 -1.86 14.12 2.13
C TYR A 221 -2.72 12.86 2.13
N PRO A 222 -2.80 12.13 3.26
CA PRO A 222 -3.60 10.92 3.33
C PRO A 222 -5.08 11.26 3.43
N SER A 223 -5.89 10.43 2.77
CA SER A 223 -7.33 10.48 2.79
C SER A 223 -7.91 9.24 3.47
N VAL A 224 -9.18 9.31 3.87
CA VAL A 224 -9.92 8.14 4.39
C VAL A 224 -9.98 6.99 3.37
N GLY A 225 -9.91 7.31 2.07
CA GLY A 225 -10.00 6.32 0.99
C GLY A 225 -8.74 5.49 0.83
N ASP A 226 -7.59 6.02 1.26
CA ASP A 226 -6.33 5.29 1.22
C ASP A 226 -6.34 4.11 2.19
N SER A 227 -7.05 4.22 3.32
CA SER A 227 -7.17 3.12 4.28
C SER A 227 -8.24 2.11 4.00
N ALA A 228 -9.21 2.46 3.17
CA ALA A 228 -10.23 1.53 2.72
C ALA A 228 -9.62 0.32 1.99
N LEU A 229 -8.61 0.56 1.15
CA LEU A 229 -8.00 -0.49 0.32
C LEU A 229 -7.16 -1.47 1.15
N TYR A 230 -6.21 -1.01 1.96
CA TYR A 230 -5.36 -1.95 2.71
C TYR A 230 -6.16 -2.69 3.79
N LEU A 231 -7.13 -2.05 4.47
CA LEU A 231 -7.97 -2.74 5.44
C LEU A 231 -8.83 -3.82 4.79
N ALA A 232 -9.25 -3.63 3.55
CA ALA A 232 -9.94 -4.66 2.79
C ALA A 232 -9.02 -5.80 2.33
N LEU A 233 -7.82 -5.46 1.86
CA LEU A 233 -6.80 -6.45 1.46
C LEU A 233 -6.33 -7.32 2.65
N LEU A 234 -6.47 -6.86 3.88
CA LEU A 234 -6.26 -7.69 5.07
C LEU A 234 -7.17 -8.94 5.04
N GLY A 235 -8.39 -8.80 4.50
CA GLY A 235 -9.35 -9.88 4.26
C GLY A 235 -8.79 -11.03 3.41
N TRP A 236 -7.87 -10.71 2.50
CA TRP A 236 -7.25 -11.68 1.61
C TRP A 236 -6.32 -12.63 2.36
N PHE A 237 -5.73 -12.19 3.48
CA PHE A 237 -4.76 -12.95 4.26
C PHE A 237 -5.32 -13.41 5.62
N VAL A 238 -6.65 -13.54 5.75
CA VAL A 238 -7.31 -13.85 7.03
C VAL A 238 -6.84 -15.16 7.64
N TYR A 239 -6.53 -16.16 6.82
CA TYR A 239 -6.06 -17.46 7.32
C TYR A 239 -4.61 -17.37 7.82
N GLU A 240 -3.75 -16.64 7.12
CA GLU A 240 -2.35 -16.43 7.50
C GLU A 240 -2.20 -15.50 8.70
N LEU A 241 -3.11 -14.52 8.85
CA LEU A 241 -3.12 -13.54 9.94
C LEU A 241 -4.02 -13.96 11.13
N ALA A 242 -4.58 -15.17 11.12
CA ALA A 242 -5.48 -15.63 12.19
C ALA A 242 -4.82 -15.61 13.59
N GLU A 243 -3.49 -15.74 13.67
CA GLU A 243 -2.73 -15.73 14.93
C GLU A 243 -2.25 -14.34 15.37
N MET A 244 -2.79 -13.25 14.82
CA MET A 244 -2.46 -11.90 15.27
C MET A 244 -2.87 -11.67 16.74
N GLN A 245 -1.89 -11.33 17.59
CA GLN A 245 -2.09 -11.25 19.05
C GLN A 245 -2.92 -10.04 19.46
N PHE A 246 -2.72 -8.89 18.80
CA PHE A 246 -3.37 -7.62 19.16
C PHE A 246 -4.59 -7.28 18.30
N SER A 247 -5.23 -8.27 17.67
CA SER A 247 -6.37 -8.05 16.76
C SER A 247 -7.54 -7.28 17.40
N PHE A 248 -7.96 -7.65 18.61
CA PHE A 248 -9.02 -6.95 19.34
C PHE A 248 -8.65 -5.50 19.69
N PHE A 249 -7.42 -5.28 20.17
CA PHE A 249 -6.93 -3.94 20.49
C PHE A 249 -6.89 -3.04 19.25
N LEU A 250 -6.40 -3.56 18.12
CA LEU A 250 -6.38 -2.86 16.84
C LEU A 250 -7.80 -2.50 16.40
N PHE A 251 -8.74 -3.45 16.44
CA PHE A 251 -10.13 -3.20 16.09
C PHE A 251 -10.76 -2.07 16.93
N CYS A 252 -10.67 -2.16 18.26
CA CYS A 252 -11.17 -1.13 19.16
C CYS A 252 -10.48 0.22 18.93
N GLY A 253 -9.18 0.21 18.68
CA GLY A 253 -8.40 1.41 18.37
C GLY A 253 -8.87 2.10 17.11
N TYR A 254 -9.02 1.37 16.00
CA TYR A 254 -9.51 1.93 14.74
C TYR A 254 -10.94 2.48 14.87
N VAL A 255 -11.84 1.76 15.56
CA VAL A 255 -13.19 2.25 15.84
C VAL A 255 -13.15 3.53 16.71
N GLY A 256 -12.32 3.55 17.75
CA GLY A 256 -12.16 4.71 18.61
C GLY A 256 -11.66 5.95 17.86
N VAL A 257 -10.60 5.81 17.06
CA VAL A 257 -10.03 6.91 16.29
C VAL A 257 -10.99 7.42 15.20
N THR A 258 -11.67 6.52 14.49
CA THR A 258 -12.61 6.91 13.42
C THR A 258 -13.83 7.67 13.96
N LEU A 259 -14.28 7.37 15.18
CA LEU A 259 -15.34 8.11 15.85
C LEU A 259 -14.85 9.43 16.47
N LEU A 260 -13.65 9.42 17.06
CA LEU A 260 -13.12 10.58 17.79
C LEU A 260 -12.62 11.68 16.85
N SER A 261 -11.99 11.31 15.72
CA SER A 261 -11.36 12.26 14.80
C SER A 261 -12.34 13.30 14.23
N PRO A 262 -13.54 12.94 13.71
CA PRO A 262 -14.53 13.92 13.24
C PRO A 262 -15.05 14.83 14.35
N VAL A 263 -15.21 14.31 15.56
CA VAL A 263 -15.65 15.08 16.73
C VAL A 263 -14.62 16.14 17.08
N MET A 264 -13.34 15.75 17.14
CA MET A 264 -12.23 16.68 17.42
C MET A 264 -12.07 17.72 16.31
N HIS A 265 -12.20 17.31 15.04
CA HIS A 265 -12.18 18.22 13.91
C HIS A 265 -13.31 19.27 14.00
N ASN A 266 -14.53 18.84 14.33
CA ASN A 266 -15.67 19.74 14.46
C ASN A 266 -15.52 20.73 15.63
N LEU A 267 -15.07 20.24 16.78
CA LEU A 267 -14.81 21.09 17.94
C LEU A 267 -13.76 22.17 17.67
N TRP A 268 -12.71 21.82 16.94
CA TRP A 268 -11.64 22.75 16.61
C TRP A 268 -12.04 23.72 15.48
N ILE A 269 -12.42 23.22 14.31
CA ILE A 269 -12.64 24.07 13.11
C ILE A 269 -13.95 24.83 13.18
N TRP A 270 -15.05 24.16 13.54
CA TRP A 270 -16.39 24.73 13.40
C TRP A 270 -16.87 25.39 14.68
N ARG A 271 -16.63 24.76 15.84
CA ARG A 271 -17.12 25.27 17.13
C ARG A 271 -16.11 26.22 17.81
N GLY A 272 -14.83 26.18 17.41
CA GLY A 272 -13.78 27.01 18.00
C GLY A 272 -13.49 26.75 19.48
N THR A 273 -14.01 25.65 20.04
CA THR A 273 -13.81 25.26 21.45
C THR A 273 -12.70 24.23 21.62
N GLY A 274 -12.26 23.59 20.54
CA GLY A 274 -11.17 22.62 20.51
C GLY A 274 -9.83 23.22 20.07
N ASN A 275 -8.74 22.55 20.45
CA ASN A 275 -7.37 22.88 20.03
C ASN A 275 -6.89 21.91 18.93
N ALA A 276 -6.13 22.41 17.96
CA ALA A 276 -5.45 21.64 16.92
C ALA A 276 -4.73 20.40 17.47
N ASN A 277 -4.09 20.53 18.63
CA ASN A 277 -3.40 19.46 19.33
C ASN A 277 -4.26 18.23 19.59
N PHE A 278 -5.54 18.39 19.93
CA PHE A 278 -6.42 17.25 20.18
C PHE A 278 -6.75 16.50 18.89
N TYR A 279 -6.99 17.23 17.79
CA TYR A 279 -7.19 16.61 16.49
C TYR A 279 -5.91 15.90 16.03
N TYR A 280 -4.76 16.55 16.16
CA TYR A 280 -3.47 15.95 15.82
C TYR A 280 -3.14 14.72 16.67
N ALA A 281 -3.48 14.71 17.96
CA ALA A 281 -3.32 13.53 18.82
C ALA A 281 -4.11 12.33 18.28
N THR A 282 -5.31 12.54 17.70
CA THR A 282 -6.05 11.46 17.03
C THR A 282 -5.35 10.96 15.76
N ALA A 283 -4.71 11.84 14.98
CA ALA A 283 -3.93 11.47 13.81
C ALA A 283 -2.64 10.70 14.20
N MET A 284 -1.97 11.08 15.28
CA MET A 284 -0.85 10.32 15.82
C MET A 284 -1.28 8.93 16.31
N ALA A 285 -2.40 8.84 17.04
CA ALA A 285 -2.95 7.57 17.47
C ALA A 285 -3.31 6.67 16.28
N TYR A 286 -3.88 7.26 15.21
CA TYR A 286 -4.14 6.57 13.95
C TYR A 286 -2.87 5.98 13.34
N ALA A 287 -1.82 6.79 13.19
CA ALA A 287 -0.54 6.36 12.64
C ALA A 287 0.09 5.24 13.50
N CYS A 288 0.04 5.35 14.83
CA CYS A 288 0.50 4.31 15.73
C CYS A 288 -0.24 2.98 15.51
N LEU A 289 -1.57 3.01 15.36
CA LEU A 289 -2.37 1.82 15.06
C LEU A 289 -2.02 1.22 13.69
N GLN A 290 -1.74 2.05 12.69
CA GLN A 290 -1.27 1.60 11.37
C GLN A 290 0.11 0.91 11.47
N ILE A 291 1.04 1.46 12.24
CA ILE A 291 2.35 0.84 12.48
C ILE A 291 2.18 -0.51 13.17
N ILE A 292 1.40 -0.58 14.25
CA ILE A 292 1.16 -1.83 14.98
C ILE A 292 0.52 -2.87 14.05
N LEU A 293 -0.45 -2.47 13.21
CA LEU A 293 -1.08 -3.36 12.23
C LEU A 293 -0.05 -3.94 11.24
N VAL A 294 0.83 -3.11 10.70
CA VAL A 294 1.89 -3.55 9.77
C VAL A 294 2.89 -4.48 10.46
N VAL A 295 3.33 -4.13 11.67
CA VAL A 295 4.29 -4.96 12.42
C VAL A 295 3.69 -6.31 12.80
N GLU A 296 2.46 -6.32 13.32
CA GLU A 296 1.76 -7.54 13.72
C GLU A 296 1.44 -8.43 12.51
N SER A 297 1.01 -7.85 11.39
CA SER A 297 0.75 -8.64 10.18
C SER A 297 2.01 -9.30 9.64
N VAL A 298 3.15 -8.59 9.61
CA VAL A 298 4.45 -9.16 9.22
C VAL A 298 4.90 -10.23 10.21
N SER A 299 4.74 -9.98 11.52
CA SER A 299 5.10 -10.94 12.57
C SER A 299 4.28 -12.24 12.46
N ALA A 300 2.96 -12.12 12.33
CA ALA A 300 2.03 -13.23 12.16
C ALA A 300 2.35 -14.04 10.89
N MET A 301 2.59 -13.36 9.76
CA MET A 301 2.98 -14.03 8.51
C MET A 301 4.30 -14.80 8.66
N LEU A 302 5.30 -14.22 9.32
CA LEU A 302 6.57 -14.90 9.58
C LEU A 302 6.42 -16.08 10.54
N GLN A 303 5.52 -15.99 11.53
CA GLN A 303 5.19 -17.09 12.43
C GLN A 303 4.47 -18.22 11.69
N HIS A 304 3.51 -17.88 10.82
CA HIS A 304 2.83 -18.83 9.95
C HIS A 304 3.83 -19.61 9.07
N ASP A 305 4.74 -18.91 8.39
CA ASP A 305 5.81 -19.53 7.59
C ASP A 305 6.75 -20.43 8.44
N ARG A 306 6.98 -20.12 9.72
CA ARG A 306 7.76 -20.96 10.65
C ARG A 306 6.99 -22.21 11.06
N MET A 307 5.69 -22.12 11.30
CA MET A 307 4.85 -23.26 11.66
C MET A 307 4.72 -24.25 10.50
N LEU A 308 4.48 -23.74 9.28
CA LEU A 308 4.51 -24.55 8.06
C LEU A 308 5.85 -25.30 7.92
N ARG A 309 6.96 -24.68 8.33
CA ARG A 309 8.26 -25.36 8.37
C ARG A 309 8.32 -26.52 9.34
N LYS A 310 7.83 -26.30 10.56
CA LYS A 310 7.86 -27.34 11.59
C LYS A 310 7.05 -28.54 11.16
N GLN A 311 5.84 -28.32 10.62
CA GLN A 311 4.96 -29.38 10.12
C GLN A 311 5.59 -30.19 8.97
N LEU A 312 6.42 -29.57 8.14
CA LEU A 312 7.13 -30.27 7.06
C LEU A 312 8.39 -31.01 7.52
N THR A 313 8.86 -30.74 8.74
CA THR A 313 10.05 -31.40 9.34
C THR A 313 9.74 -32.49 10.34
N THR A 314 8.51 -32.53 10.85
CA THR A 314 7.97 -33.58 11.74
C THR A 314 7.27 -34.64 10.94
#